data_AF-A0A9D4QG20-F1
#
_entry.id   AF-A0A9D4QG20-F1
#
_cell.length_a   1.000
_cell.length_b   1.000
_cell.length_c   1.000
_cell.angle_alpha   90.00
_cell.angle_beta   90.00
_cell.angle_gamma   90.00
#
_symmetry.space_group_name_H-M   'P 1'
#
loop_
_entity.id
_entity.type
_entity.pdbx_description
1 polymer ?
#
loop_
_entity_poly.entity_id
_entity_poly.type
_entity_poly.pdbx_seq_one_letter_code
_entity_poly.pdbx_strand_id
1 'polypeptide(L)'
;MQVTQWIPELIELENQAKENAKVMMFVIDNQTRSVASMIESAHIAGTRRKLILILTEQSPPGSLVLGEPISEKEYRDLQQGRNYLRDLVEMRGIPVFQSMPDALDVTNRCLKEDLWPQDIRGRQDLVQVPHLALGDKYL
;
A
#
# COMPACT_ATOMS: atom_id res chain seq x y z
N MET A 1 -12.63 -3.75 -5.16
CA MET A 1 -12.98 -2.84 -6.28
C MET A 1 -13.91 -1.77 -5.70
N GLN A 2 -13.62 -0.48 -5.87
CA GLN A 2 -14.50 0.54 -5.30
C GLN A 2 -15.72 0.73 -6.21
N VAL A 3 -16.91 0.45 -5.67
CA VAL A 3 -18.20 0.64 -6.36
C VAL A 3 -18.96 1.82 -5.76
N THR A 4 -19.83 2.43 -6.55
CA THR A 4 -20.65 3.57 -6.15
C THR A 4 -21.75 3.22 -5.14
N GLN A 5 -22.14 1.95 -5.04
CA GLN A 5 -23.07 1.45 -4.03
C GLN A 5 -22.57 0.13 -3.42
N TRP A 6 -22.37 0.13 -2.10
CA TRP A 6 -22.06 -1.07 -1.33
C TRP A 6 -23.35 -1.72 -0.88
N ILE A 7 -23.76 -2.77 -1.58
CA ILE A 7 -24.79 -3.69 -1.07
C ILE A 7 -24.12 -4.81 -0.27
N PRO A 8 -24.76 -5.34 0.79
CA PRO A 8 -24.17 -6.38 1.66
C PRO A 8 -23.59 -7.57 0.89
N GLU A 9 -24.20 -7.95 -0.23
CA GLU A 9 -23.75 -9.05 -1.08
C GLU A 9 -22.39 -8.79 -1.75
N LEU A 10 -22.07 -7.53 -2.08
CA LEU A 10 -20.77 -7.15 -2.66
C LEU A 10 -19.67 -7.15 -1.60
N ILE A 11 -20.00 -6.86 -0.34
CA ILE A 11 -19.07 -6.96 0.79
C ILE A 11 -18.67 -8.41 0.99
N GLU A 12 -19.64 -9.32 1.01
CA GLU A 12 -19.38 -10.75 1.19
C GLU A 12 -18.55 -11.32 0.04
N LEU A 13 -18.88 -10.97 -1.21
CA LEU A 13 -18.10 -11.40 -2.36
C LEU A 13 -16.66 -10.88 -2.32
N GLU A 14 -16.47 -9.62 -1.92
CA GLU A 14 -15.14 -9.05 -1.75
C GLU A 14 -14.37 -9.77 -0.64
N ASN A 15 -15.00 -10.04 0.51
CA ASN A 15 -14.39 -10.76 1.62
C ASN A 15 -13.96 -12.16 1.19
N GLN A 16 -14.83 -12.91 0.51
CA GLN A 16 -14.51 -14.24 0.00
C GLN A 16 -13.35 -14.19 -0.99
N ALA A 17 -13.31 -13.20 -1.88
CA ALA A 17 -12.19 -13.03 -2.80
C ALA A 17 -10.88 -12.75 -2.05
N LYS A 18 -10.92 -11.86 -1.05
CA LYS A 18 -9.77 -11.50 -0.20
C LYS A 18 -9.29 -12.70 0.62
N GLU A 19 -10.19 -13.49 1.19
CA GLU A 19 -9.86 -14.69 1.97
C GLU A 19 -9.12 -15.73 1.12
N ASN A 20 -9.58 -15.94 -0.12
CA ASN A 20 -9.04 -16.96 -1.02
C ASN A 20 -7.84 -16.49 -1.86
N ALA A 21 -7.52 -15.19 -1.87
CA ALA A 21 -6.43 -14.64 -2.67
C ALA A 21 -5.04 -15.13 -2.21
N LYS A 22 -4.26 -15.74 -3.12
CA LYS A 22 -2.88 -16.16 -2.83
C LYS A 22 -1.93 -14.99 -2.56
N VAL A 23 -2.18 -13.86 -3.23
CA VAL A 23 -1.42 -12.61 -3.09
C VAL A 23 -2.42 -11.47 -3.02
N MET A 24 -2.23 -10.59 -2.03
CA MET A 24 -2.99 -9.37 -1.86
C MET A 24 -2.20 -8.22 -2.53
N MET A 25 -2.79 -7.57 -3.53
CA MET A 25 -2.18 -6.42 -4.21
C MET A 25 -2.97 -5.15 -3.90
N PHE A 26 -2.29 -4.12 -3.43
CA PHE A 26 -2.87 -2.80 -3.20
C PHE A 26 -2.17 -1.75 -4.04
N VAL A 27 -2.97 -0.85 -4.62
CA VAL A 27 -2.50 0.30 -5.40
C VAL A 27 -2.93 1.55 -4.69
N ILE A 28 -1.96 2.33 -4.21
CA ILE A 28 -2.18 3.62 -3.57
C ILE A 28 -1.69 4.68 -4.53
N ASP A 29 -2.59 5.14 -5.39
CA ASP A 29 -2.34 6.22 -6.35
C ASP A 29 -3.11 7.50 -5.96
N ASN A 30 -3.17 8.46 -6.89
CA ASN A 30 -3.86 9.74 -6.71
C ASN A 30 -5.25 9.78 -7.38
N GLN A 31 -5.78 8.66 -7.90
CA GLN A 31 -7.13 8.62 -8.47
C GLN A 31 -8.22 8.71 -7.39
N THR A 32 -7.88 8.24 -6.18
CA THR A 32 -8.68 8.44 -4.98
C THR A 32 -7.78 8.91 -3.83
N ARG A 33 -8.38 9.30 -2.70
CA ARG A 33 -7.63 9.57 -1.47
C ARG A 33 -7.02 8.29 -0.86
N SER A 34 -7.49 7.11 -1.27
CA SER A 34 -6.93 5.79 -0.96
C SER A 34 -6.77 5.47 0.53
N VAL A 35 -7.43 6.22 1.43
CA VAL A 35 -7.28 6.11 2.89
C VAL A 35 -7.66 4.72 3.39
N ALA A 36 -8.80 4.18 2.94
CA ALA A 36 -9.23 2.84 3.31
C ALA A 36 -8.22 1.77 2.85
N SER A 37 -7.72 1.89 1.62
CA SER A 37 -6.71 0.97 1.07
C SER A 37 -5.37 1.07 1.80
N MET A 38 -4.98 2.25 2.28
CA MET A 38 -3.78 2.40 3.13
C MET A 38 -3.95 1.67 4.47
N ILE A 39 -5.12 1.79 5.12
CA ILE A 39 -5.39 1.09 6.38
C ILE A 39 -5.43 -0.42 6.17
N GLU A 40 -6.10 -0.88 5.11
CA GLU A 40 -6.23 -2.30 4.82
C GLU A 40 -4.89 -2.93 4.46
N SER A 41 -4.07 -2.27 3.63
CA SER A 41 -2.72 -2.77 3.31
C SER A 41 -1.81 -2.80 4.53
N ALA A 42 -1.88 -1.81 5.44
CA ALA A 42 -1.17 -1.84 6.72
C ALA A 42 -1.62 -3.03 7.60
N HIS A 43 -2.93 -3.29 7.65
CA HIS A 43 -3.46 -4.46 8.36
C HIS A 43 -2.91 -5.75 7.76
N ILE A 44 -2.98 -5.93 6.44
CA ILE A 44 -2.49 -7.12 5.74
C ILE A 44 -0.98 -7.31 5.94
N ALA A 45 -0.17 -6.24 5.93
CA ALA A 45 1.26 -6.29 6.23
C ALA A 45 1.56 -6.81 7.65
N GLY A 46 0.61 -6.65 8.56
CA GLY A 46 0.64 -7.21 9.92
C GLY A 46 0.34 -8.71 10.00
N THR A 47 -0.25 -9.30 8.96
CA THR A 47 -0.70 -10.71 8.93
C THR A 47 0.29 -11.65 8.24
N ARG A 48 -0.01 -12.96 8.20
CA ARG A 48 0.75 -13.97 7.44
C ARG A 48 0.19 -14.13 6.01
N ARG A 49 0.07 -13.03 5.27
CA ARG A 49 -0.41 -13.02 3.88
C ARG A 49 0.63 -12.36 2.97
N LYS A 50 0.74 -12.87 1.73
CA LYS A 50 1.63 -12.29 0.72
C LYS A 50 1.04 -10.94 0.27
N LEU A 51 1.82 -9.88 0.42
CA LEU A 51 1.42 -8.50 0.09
C LEU A 51 2.32 -7.93 -1.01
N ILE A 52 1.69 -7.33 -2.02
CA ILE A 52 2.34 -6.49 -3.02
C ILE A 52 1.74 -5.09 -2.87
N LEU A 53 2.58 -4.09 -2.60
CA LEU A 53 2.13 -2.70 -2.45
C LEU A 53 2.72 -1.85 -3.56
N ILE A 54 1.86 -1.19 -4.33
CA ILE A 54 2.25 -0.11 -5.23
C ILE A 54 1.87 1.20 -4.54
N LEU A 55 2.85 2.09 -4.35
CA LEU A 55 2.67 3.34 -3.62
C LEU A 55 3.29 4.48 -4.43
N THR A 56 2.45 5.36 -4.98
CA THR A 56 2.91 6.56 -5.68
C THR A 56 3.00 7.73 -4.71
N GLU A 57 3.84 8.72 -5.04
CA GLU A 57 3.89 9.98 -4.31
C GLU A 57 2.55 10.72 -4.34
N GLN A 58 2.23 11.45 -3.28
CA GLN A 58 1.00 12.22 -3.19
C GLN A 58 1.08 13.44 -4.11
N SER A 59 0.04 13.67 -4.91
CA SER A 59 -0.08 14.86 -5.74
C SER A 59 -0.13 16.13 -4.88
N PRO A 60 0.42 17.26 -5.37
CA PRO A 60 0.56 18.49 -4.58
C PRO A 60 -0.80 19.11 -4.20
N PRO A 61 -0.84 19.96 -3.15
CA PRO A 61 -2.04 20.73 -2.78
C PRO A 61 -2.73 21.39 -3.97
N GLY A 62 -4.06 21.39 -3.97
CA GLY A 62 -4.88 21.91 -5.08
C GLY A 62 -5.12 20.93 -6.23
N SER A 63 -4.42 19.78 -6.25
CA SER A 63 -4.71 18.70 -7.21
C SER A 63 -6.14 18.17 -7.02
N LEU A 64 -6.79 17.78 -8.12
CA LEU A 64 -8.16 17.28 -8.09
C LEU A 64 -8.19 15.77 -7.85
N VAL A 65 -8.97 15.34 -6.85
CA VAL A 65 -9.35 13.95 -6.65
C VAL A 65 -10.85 13.86 -6.81
N LEU A 66 -11.32 13.12 -7.83
CA LEU A 66 -12.75 13.01 -8.16
C LEU A 66 -13.47 14.37 -8.32
N GLY A 67 -12.74 15.37 -8.86
CA GLY A 67 -13.27 16.72 -9.08
C GLY A 67 -13.17 17.67 -7.89
N GLU A 68 -12.69 17.20 -6.73
CA GLU A 68 -12.52 18.03 -5.54
C GLU A 68 -11.03 18.36 -5.33
N PRO A 69 -10.68 19.64 -5.09
CA PRO A 69 -9.30 20.02 -4.80
C PRO A 69 -8.90 19.55 -3.40
N ILE A 70 -7.71 18.98 -3.28
CA ILE A 70 -7.14 18.64 -1.97
C ILE A 70 -6.60 19.89 -1.28
N SER A 71 -6.93 20.07 0.00
CA SER A 71 -6.40 21.19 0.79
C SER A 71 -4.94 20.95 1.21
N GLU A 72 -4.24 22.00 1.63
CA GLU A 72 -2.89 21.91 2.23
C GLU A 72 -2.81 21.00 3.46
N LYS A 73 -3.87 21.01 4.28
CA LYS A 73 -3.96 20.15 5.45
C LYS A 73 -4.15 18.69 5.03
N GLU A 74 -5.10 18.46 4.13
CA GLU A 74 -5.40 17.13 3.59
C GLU A 74 -4.19 16.52 2.88
N TYR A 75 -3.46 17.31 2.08
CA TYR A 75 -2.21 16.88 1.46
C TYR A 75 -1.21 16.36 2.51
N ARG A 76 -1.00 17.12 3.60
CA ARG A 76 -0.10 16.72 4.68
C ARG A 76 -0.55 15.42 5.35
N ASP A 77 -1.84 15.29 5.64
CA ASP A 77 -2.41 14.08 6.25
C ASP A 77 -2.24 12.86 5.32
N LEU A 78 -2.51 13.02 4.03
CA LEU A 78 -2.39 11.98 3.01
C LEU A 78 -0.93 11.58 2.75
N GLN A 79 -0.01 12.54 2.67
CA GLN A 79 1.42 12.27 2.51
C GLN A 79 1.97 11.55 3.75
N GLN A 80 1.59 12.00 4.94
CA GLN A 80 2.04 11.38 6.18
C GLN A 80 1.53 9.94 6.31
N GLY A 81 0.28 9.68 5.93
CA GLY A 81 -0.28 8.32 5.89
C GLY A 81 0.49 7.39 4.96
N ARG A 82 0.89 7.87 3.77
CA ARG A 82 1.75 7.10 2.85
C ARG A 82 3.13 6.81 3.43
N ASN A 83 3.74 7.80 4.08
CA ASN A 83 5.05 7.63 4.71
C ASN A 83 4.98 6.56 5.82
N TYR A 84 3.98 6.61 6.70
CA TYR A 84 3.80 5.60 7.74
C TYR A 84 3.54 4.21 7.16
N LEU A 85 2.74 4.10 6.10
CA LEU A 85 2.51 2.82 5.43
C LEU A 85 3.82 2.27 4.83
N ARG A 86 4.60 3.12 4.16
CA ARG A 86 5.90 2.75 3.60
C ARG A 86 6.82 2.20 4.70
N ASP A 87 7.01 2.97 5.77
CA ASP A 87 7.86 2.58 6.90
C ASP A 87 7.42 1.23 7.49
N LEU A 88 6.11 1.05 7.72
CA LEU A 88 5.55 -0.19 8.28
C LEU A 88 5.82 -1.41 7.39
N VAL A 89 5.65 -1.26 6.08
CA VAL A 89 5.79 -2.34 5.09
C VAL A 89 7.27 -2.67 4.88
N GLU A 90 8.13 -1.66 4.78
CA GLU A 90 9.58 -1.81 4.65
C GLU A 90 10.22 -2.43 5.90
N MET A 91 9.76 -2.07 7.10
CA MET A 91 10.18 -2.71 8.36
C MET A 91 9.89 -4.23 8.39
N ARG A 92 8.93 -4.70 7.60
CA ARG A 92 8.61 -6.14 7.44
C ARG A 92 9.36 -6.77 6.26
N GLY A 93 10.20 -6.02 5.56
CA GLY A 93 10.92 -6.45 4.35
C GLY A 93 10.03 -6.63 3.13
N ILE A 94 8.78 -6.18 3.18
CA ILE A 94 7.84 -6.31 2.05
C ILE A 94 8.21 -5.23 1.02
N PRO A 95 8.36 -5.58 -0.28
CA PRO A 95 8.73 -4.62 -1.31
C PRO A 95 7.59 -3.63 -1.61
N VAL A 96 7.96 -2.36 -1.80
CA VAL A 96 7.08 -1.30 -2.26
C VAL A 96 7.46 -0.93 -3.70
N PHE A 97 6.49 -0.97 -4.60
CA PHE A 97 6.68 -0.69 -6.02
C PHE A 97 6.18 0.71 -6.37
N GLN A 98 6.83 1.35 -7.34
CA GLN A 98 6.37 2.63 -7.90
C GLN A 98 5.53 2.45 -9.16
N SER A 99 5.57 1.28 -9.79
CA SER A 99 4.92 1.00 -11.06
C SER A 99 4.13 -0.31 -11.01
N MET A 100 3.03 -0.35 -11.75
CA MET A 100 2.21 -1.56 -11.92
C MET A 100 2.97 -2.68 -12.66
N PRO A 101 3.72 -2.42 -13.76
CA PRO A 101 4.46 -3.48 -14.46
C PRO A 101 5.42 -4.25 -13.54
N ASP A 102 6.23 -3.54 -12.75
CA ASP A 102 7.22 -4.18 -11.86
C ASP A 102 6.52 -5.04 -10.80
N ALA A 103 5.42 -4.54 -10.23
CA ALA A 103 4.62 -5.26 -9.26
C ALA A 103 3.95 -6.51 -9.84
N LEU A 104 3.47 -6.44 -11.09
CA LEU A 104 2.85 -7.56 -11.80
C LEU A 104 3.88 -8.66 -12.10
N ASP A 105 5.11 -8.30 -12.46
CA ASP A 105 6.18 -9.27 -12.69
C ASP A 105 6.52 -10.05 -11.42
N VAL A 106 6.66 -9.36 -10.29
CA VAL A 106 6.87 -10.02 -8.99
C VAL A 106 5.65 -10.87 -8.60
N THR A 107 4.44 -10.36 -8.81
CA THR A 107 3.20 -11.11 -8.53
C THR A 107 3.13 -12.40 -9.33
N ASN A 108 3.46 -12.36 -10.62
CA ASN A 108 3.49 -13.54 -11.47
C ASN A 108 4.47 -14.60 -10.95
N ARG A 109 5.63 -14.18 -10.45
CA ARG A 109 6.62 -15.08 -9.83
C ARG A 109 6.11 -15.65 -8.50
N CYS A 110 5.54 -14.81 -7.63
CA CYS A 110 4.88 -15.27 -6.40
C CYS A 110 3.84 -16.37 -6.65
N LEU A 111 3.06 -16.23 -7.72
CA LEU A 111 1.98 -17.17 -8.06
C LEU A 111 2.51 -18.47 -8.69
N LYS A 112 3.54 -18.40 -9.53
CA LYS A 112 4.11 -19.57 -10.23
C LYS A 112 5.02 -20.41 -9.34
N GLU A 113 5.85 -19.74 -8.53
CA GLU A 113 6.91 -20.37 -7.74
C GLU A 113 6.54 -20.49 -6.25
N ASP A 114 5.35 -20.04 -5.86
CA ASP A 114 4.87 -19.95 -4.48
C ASP A 114 5.82 -19.19 -3.53
N LEU A 115 6.58 -18.25 -4.08
CA LEU A 115 7.48 -17.39 -3.32
C LEU A 115 6.74 -16.29 -2.56
N TRP A 116 7.38 -15.78 -1.51
CA TRP A 116 6.95 -14.54 -0.88
C TRP A 116 7.54 -13.33 -1.60
N PRO A 117 6.80 -12.21 -1.68
CA PRO A 117 7.29 -10.98 -2.29
C PRO A 117 8.65 -10.52 -1.75
N GLN A 118 8.87 -10.61 -0.44
CA GLN A 118 10.13 -10.24 0.21
C GLN A 118 11.32 -11.14 -0.15
N ASP A 119 11.06 -12.37 -0.61
CA ASP A 119 12.10 -13.34 -0.97
C ASP A 119 12.50 -13.22 -2.44
N ILE A 120 11.69 -12.54 -3.26
CA ILE A 120 11.97 -12.28 -4.66
C ILE A 120 13.01 -11.15 -4.75
N ARG A 121 14.28 -11.51 -4.60
CA ARG A 121 15.39 -10.56 -4.78
C ARG A 121 15.54 -10.19 -6.26
N GLY A 122 15.23 -8.93 -6.57
CA GLY A 122 15.59 -8.21 -7.80
C GLY A 122 16.02 -6.78 -7.42
N ARG A 123 17.16 -6.34 -7.95
CA ARG A 123 17.97 -5.14 -7.62
C ARG A 123 17.21 -3.85 -7.26
N GLN A 124 17.75 -3.14 -6.23
CA GLN A 124 17.85 -1.68 -6.04
C GLN A 124 16.49 -0.92 -6.10
N ASP A 125 15.87 -0.50 -4.98
CA ASP A 125 16.30 0.60 -4.12
C ASP A 125 15.66 0.48 -2.72
N LEU A 126 16.18 -0.43 -1.87
CA LEU A 126 15.89 -0.33 -0.45
C LEU A 126 16.63 0.92 0.05
N VAL A 127 15.95 2.07 0.05
CA VAL A 127 16.44 3.28 0.71
C VAL A 127 16.66 2.90 2.17
N GLN A 128 17.92 2.73 2.55
CA GLN A 128 18.32 2.70 3.95
C GLN A 128 18.05 4.09 4.53
N VAL A 129 16.83 4.31 5.01
CA VAL A 129 16.57 5.46 5.88
C VAL A 129 17.24 5.13 7.22
N PRO A 130 18.14 5.99 7.73
CA PRO A 130 18.74 5.77 9.04
C PRO A 130 17.62 5.76 10.07
N HIS A 131 17.65 4.79 10.98
CA HIS A 131 16.81 4.76 12.17
C HIS A 131 16.66 6.16 12.77
N LEU A 132 15.48 6.78 12.61
CA LEU A 132 15.10 7.90 13.44
C LEU A 132 14.81 7.30 14.81
N ALA A 133 15.75 7.46 15.74
CA ALA A 133 15.56 7.04 17.12
C ALA A 133 14.33 7.77 17.69
N LEU A 134 13.19 7.08 17.74
CA LEU A 134 12.06 7.49 18.56
C LEU A 134 12.43 7.20 20.01
N GLY A 135 12.82 8.27 20.72
CA GLY A 135 12.84 8.26 22.18
C GLY A 135 14.14 8.80 22.76
N ASP A 136 14.22 10.13 22.90
CA ASP A 136 15.08 10.80 23.89
C ASP A 136 14.57 12.22 24.15
N LYS A 137 13.26 12.38 24.43
CA LYS A 137 12.70 13.65 24.91
C LYS A 137 11.70 13.54 26.07
N TYR A 138 11.71 12.43 26.80
CA TYR A 138 11.02 12.30 28.08
C TYR A 138 11.78 11.38 29.04
N LEU A 139 12.97 11.81 29.44
CA LEU A 139 13.61 11.45 30.72
C LEU A 139 14.30 12.70 31.28
#